data_AF-A0A9D8H6J5-F1
#
_entry.id   AF-A0A9D8H6J5-F1
#
_cell.length_a   1.000
_cell.length_b   1.000
_cell.length_c   1.000
_cell.angle_alpha   90.00
_cell.angle_beta   90.00
_cell.angle_gamma   90.00
#
_symmetry.space_group_name_H-M   'P 1'
#
loop_
_entity.id
_entity.type
_entity.pdbx_description
1 polymer ?
#
loop_
_entity_poly.entity_id
_entity_poly.type
_entity_poly.pdbx_seq_one_letter_code
_entity_poly.pdbx_strand_id
1 'polypeptide(L)'
;MTEPTPETGLARLEEAEAEVSGRDAGTLRRSEPGPERPGPQRREREVRPHPTPLQYVLIAVILCVVTAIEIAVSYTEGDIPDALIVVLLMGMAVLKFALVAAWFMHLRTDLPIFRRFFVLGIILAMIVYVIALATLNVF
;
A
#
# COMPACT_ATOMS: atom_id res chain seq x y z
N MET A 1 74.39 6.86 14.08
CA MET A 1 73.18 7.63 14.43
C MET A 1 73.33 9.00 13.78
N THR A 2 72.93 9.11 12.52
CA THR A 2 72.89 10.36 11.74
C THR A 2 71.42 10.59 11.43
N GLU A 3 70.83 11.61 12.04
CA GLU A 3 69.42 11.93 11.84
C GLU A 3 69.16 12.29 10.37
N PRO A 4 68.05 11.83 9.76
CA PRO A 4 67.70 12.25 8.41
C PRO A 4 67.25 13.71 8.45
N THR A 5 67.97 14.58 7.73
CA THR A 5 67.65 15.99 7.56
C THR A 5 66.33 16.16 6.77
N PRO A 6 65.50 17.17 7.11
CA PRO A 6 64.16 17.37 6.55
C PRO A 6 64.12 17.61 5.04
N GLU A 7 65.26 17.97 4.43
CA GLU A 7 65.39 18.24 2.99
C GLU A 7 65.25 16.97 2.13
N THR A 8 65.54 15.79 2.70
CA THR A 8 65.42 14.50 2.00
C THR A 8 63.96 14.09 1.77
N GLY A 9 63.03 14.66 2.55
CA GLY A 9 61.61 14.40 2.40
C GLY A 9 61.03 15.11 1.17
N LEU A 10 61.35 16.39 0.98
CA LEU A 10 60.78 17.22 -0.08
C LEU A 10 61.23 16.80 -1.48
N ALA A 11 62.51 16.45 -1.65
CA ALA A 11 63.02 15.93 -2.92
C ALA A 11 62.31 14.64 -3.35
N ARG A 12 61.93 13.79 -2.40
CA ARG A 12 61.16 12.56 -2.68
C ARG A 12 59.70 12.81 -3.01
N LEU A 13 59.14 13.94 -2.58
CA LEU A 13 57.78 14.32 -2.96
C LEU A 13 57.75 14.88 -4.39
N GLU A 14 58.74 15.67 -4.80
CA GLU A 14 58.86 16.14 -6.18
C GLU A 14 59.12 15.00 -7.16
N GLU A 15 59.98 14.03 -6.81
CA GLU A 15 60.21 12.82 -7.61
C GLU A 15 58.95 11.95 -7.72
N ALA A 16 58.19 11.82 -6.62
CA ALA A 16 56.92 11.08 -6.61
C ALA A 16 55.83 11.79 -7.44
N GLU A 17 55.75 13.12 -7.40
CA GLU A 17 54.80 13.91 -8.21
C GLU A 17 55.17 13.90 -9.70
N ALA A 18 56.46 13.92 -10.04
CA ALA A 18 56.92 13.81 -11.43
C ALA A 18 56.64 12.41 -12.03
N GLU A 19 56.74 11.33 -11.24
CA GLU A 19 56.42 9.96 -11.68
C GLU A 19 54.91 9.74 -11.86
N VAL A 20 54.09 10.38 -11.01
CA VAL A 20 52.62 10.36 -11.12
C VAL A 20 52.15 11.20 -12.31
N SER A 21 52.72 12.38 -12.52
CA SER A 21 52.38 13.25 -13.67
C SER A 21 52.80 12.63 -15.01
N GLY A 22 53.87 11.82 -15.05
CA GLY A 22 54.26 11.06 -16.25
C GLY A 22 53.37 9.84 -16.52
N ARG A 23 52.82 9.22 -15.46
CA ARG A 23 51.88 8.10 -15.57
C ARG A 23 50.51 8.51 -16.14
N ASP A 24 50.06 9.73 -15.85
CA ASP A 24 48.75 10.23 -16.30
C ASP A 24 48.74 10.77 -17.74
N ALA A 25 49.91 11.10 -18.30
CA ALA A 25 50.01 11.50 -19.71
C ALA A 25 49.79 10.31 -20.68
N GLY A 26 50.00 9.07 -20.23
CA GLY A 26 49.81 7.86 -21.03
C GLY A 26 48.37 7.33 -21.06
N THR A 27 47.55 7.70 -20.08
CA THR A 27 46.18 7.19 -19.91
C THR A 27 45.11 8.01 -20.63
N LEU A 28 45.43 9.25 -21.06
CA LEU A 28 44.51 10.09 -21.83
C LEU A 28 44.49 9.78 -23.35
N ARG A 29 45.22 8.78 -23.83
CA ARG A 29 45.29 8.41 -25.25
C ARG A 29 44.57 7.12 -25.63
N ARG A 30 43.51 6.72 -24.92
CA ARG A 30 42.56 5.70 -25.42
C ARG A 30 41.21 5.72 -24.70
N SER A 31 40.38 6.69 -25.03
CA SER A 31 38.92 6.50 -24.96
C SER A 31 38.45 6.23 -26.38
N GLU A 32 38.71 5.02 -26.86
CA GLU A 32 37.97 4.53 -28.03
C GLU A 32 36.48 4.54 -27.65
N PRO A 33 35.56 4.93 -28.55
CA PRO A 33 34.14 4.73 -28.31
C PRO A 33 33.94 3.21 -28.23
N GLY A 34 33.86 2.70 -27.00
CA GLY A 34 33.51 1.32 -26.74
C GLY A 34 32.16 1.02 -27.40
N PRO A 35 31.93 -0.22 -27.84
CA PRO A 35 30.68 -0.60 -28.49
C PRO A 35 29.53 -0.10 -27.63
N GLU A 36 28.58 0.65 -28.24
CA GLU A 36 27.41 1.19 -27.55
C GLU A 36 26.81 0.06 -26.72
N ARG A 37 27.10 0.09 -25.42
CA ARG A 37 26.47 -0.80 -24.47
C ARG A 37 25.02 -0.37 -24.50
N PRO A 38 24.06 -1.28 -24.78
CA PRO A 38 22.66 -0.97 -24.56
C PRO A 38 22.58 -0.39 -23.17
N GLY A 39 22.19 0.89 -23.09
CA GLY A 39 22.20 1.62 -21.83
C GLY A 39 21.42 0.84 -20.78
N PRO A 40 21.67 1.05 -19.48
CA PRO A 40 20.79 0.52 -18.45
C PRO A 40 19.39 0.90 -18.89
N GLN A 41 18.57 -0.13 -19.19
CA GLN A 41 17.21 0.02 -19.69
C GLN A 41 16.63 1.20 -18.93
N ARG A 42 16.40 2.29 -19.64
CA ARG A 42 15.70 3.45 -19.10
C ARG A 42 14.37 2.85 -18.72
N ARG A 43 14.26 2.38 -17.47
CA ARG A 43 13.05 1.76 -16.95
C ARG A 43 12.00 2.76 -17.31
N GLU A 44 11.21 2.43 -18.31
CA GLU A 44 10.04 3.18 -18.68
C GLU A 44 9.36 3.35 -17.34
N ARG A 45 9.33 4.61 -16.91
CA ARG A 45 8.62 4.99 -15.72
C ARG A 45 7.18 4.75 -16.16
N GLU A 46 6.73 3.51 -15.97
CA GLU A 46 5.38 3.09 -16.20
C GLU A 46 4.58 4.00 -15.28
N VAL A 47 4.07 5.09 -15.85
CA VAL A 47 3.13 5.99 -15.20
C VAL A 47 1.88 5.15 -15.06
N ARG A 48 1.88 4.31 -14.03
CA ARG A 48 0.68 3.62 -13.60
C ARG A 48 -0.35 4.73 -13.35
N PRO A 49 -1.52 4.70 -14.01
CA PRO A 49 -2.57 5.66 -13.70
C PRO A 49 -2.83 5.53 -12.20
N HIS A 50 -2.44 6.52 -11.41
CA HIS A 50 -2.71 6.52 -9.99
C HIS A 50 -4.24 6.48 -9.83
N PRO A 51 -4.80 5.42 -9.21
CA PRO A 51 -6.24 5.24 -9.13
C PRO A 51 -6.87 6.47 -8.48
N THR A 52 -7.88 7.03 -9.14
CA THR A 52 -8.45 8.32 -8.75
C THR A 52 -9.19 8.21 -7.41
N PRO A 53 -8.81 8.97 -6.37
CA PRO A 53 -9.44 8.96 -5.05
C PRO A 53 -10.93 9.37 -5.06
N LEU A 54 -11.40 9.96 -6.16
CA LEU A 54 -12.78 10.41 -6.35
C LEU A 54 -13.82 9.29 -6.24
N GLN A 55 -13.50 8.05 -6.63
CA GLN A 55 -14.46 6.94 -6.53
C GLN A 55 -14.77 6.59 -5.07
N TYR A 56 -13.75 6.56 -4.21
CA TYR A 56 -13.93 6.27 -2.78
C TYR A 56 -14.76 7.35 -2.08
N VAL A 57 -14.57 8.62 -2.46
CA VAL A 57 -15.38 9.73 -1.94
C VAL A 57 -16.84 9.59 -2.35
N LEU A 58 -17.12 9.23 -3.61
CA LEU A 58 -18.49 8.99 -4.07
C LEU A 58 -19.17 7.85 -3.27
N ILE A 59 -18.45 6.76 -3.03
CA ILE A 59 -18.96 5.61 -2.26
C ILE A 59 -19.20 6.02 -0.79
N ALA A 60 -18.31 6.82 -0.20
CA ALA A 60 -18.50 7.36 1.15
C ALA A 60 -19.76 8.24 1.25
N VAL A 61 -20.01 9.08 0.25
CA VAL A 61 -21.22 9.92 0.18
C VAL A 61 -22.47 9.06 0.07
N ILE A 62 -22.47 8.04 -0.80
CA ILE A 62 -23.57 7.08 -0.89
C ILE A 62 -23.80 6.41 0.47
N LEU A 63 -22.74 5.94 1.13
CA LEU A 63 -22.83 5.30 2.44
C LEU A 63 -23.48 6.24 3.48
N CYS A 64 -23.05 7.50 3.50
CA CYS A 64 -23.58 8.54 4.37
C CYS A 64 -25.08 8.76 4.15
N VAL A 65 -25.52 8.84 2.89
CA VAL A 65 -26.94 8.97 2.55
C VAL A 65 -27.74 7.75 3.01
N VAL A 66 -27.24 6.53 2.77
CA VAL A 66 -27.90 5.30 3.23
C VAL A 66 -27.99 5.25 4.76
N THR A 67 -27.01 5.80 5.50
CA THR A 67 -27.05 5.93 6.97
C THR A 67 -28.04 7.00 7.42
N ALA A 68 -28.11 8.14 6.75
CA ALA A 68 -29.09 9.18 7.06
C ALA A 68 -30.53 8.67 6.87
N ILE A 69 -30.76 7.91 5.79
CA ILE A 69 -32.05 7.23 5.55
C ILE A 69 -32.33 6.21 6.65
N GLU A 70 -31.36 5.39 7.03
CA GLU A 70 -31.53 4.41 8.12
C GLU A 70 -31.96 5.09 9.42
N ILE A 71 -31.31 6.19 9.79
CA ILE A 71 -31.67 6.96 10.99
C ILE A 71 -33.09 7.51 10.85
N ALA A 72 -33.45 8.09 9.70
CA ALA A 72 -34.80 8.61 9.48
C ALA A 72 -35.87 7.51 9.61
N VAL A 73 -35.63 6.34 9.02
CA VAL A 73 -36.51 5.17 9.11
C VAL A 73 -36.58 4.65 10.56
N SER A 74 -35.46 4.65 11.29
CA SER A 74 -35.43 4.26 12.71
C SER A 74 -36.27 5.17 13.59
N TYR A 75 -36.55 6.42 13.18
CA TYR A 75 -37.46 7.31 13.91
C TYR A 75 -38.93 7.20 13.50
N THR A 76 -39.25 6.36 12.51
CA THR A 76 -40.64 6.16 12.01
C THR A 76 -41.37 5.04 12.77
N GLU A 77 -40.95 4.76 14.01
CA GLU A 77 -41.55 3.78 14.90
C GLU A 77 -43.03 4.11 15.13
N GLY A 78 -43.93 3.20 14.74
CA GLY A 78 -45.39 3.33 14.93
C GLY A 78 -46.23 3.47 13.65
N ASP A 79 -45.65 3.90 12.53
CA ASP A 79 -46.37 4.02 11.24
C ASP A 79 -46.38 2.71 10.42
N ILE A 80 -45.46 1.80 10.72
CA ILE A 80 -45.18 0.58 9.96
C ILE A 80 -45.09 -0.61 10.94
N PRO A 81 -45.48 -1.85 10.56
CA PRO A 81 -45.31 -3.02 11.40
C PRO A 81 -43.85 -3.20 11.89
N ASP A 82 -43.67 -3.41 13.19
CA ASP A 82 -42.34 -3.53 13.84
C ASP A 82 -41.43 -4.56 13.15
N ALA A 83 -42.00 -5.71 12.76
CA ALA A 83 -41.25 -6.75 12.05
C ALA A 83 -40.68 -6.27 10.71
N LEU A 84 -41.41 -5.41 9.99
CA LEU A 84 -40.96 -4.88 8.70
C LEU A 84 -39.84 -3.85 8.90
N ILE A 85 -39.93 -3.00 9.92
CA ILE A 85 -38.87 -2.07 10.33
C ILE A 85 -37.59 -2.86 10.62
N VAL A 86 -37.66 -3.90 11.47
CA VAL A 86 -36.49 -4.71 11.83
C VAL A 86 -35.83 -5.33 10.60
N VAL A 87 -36.62 -5.92 9.68
CA VAL A 87 -36.09 -6.51 8.45
C VAL A 87 -35.44 -5.46 7.54
N LEU A 88 -36.06 -4.28 7.42
CA LEU A 88 -35.54 -3.19 6.60
C LEU A 88 -34.23 -2.63 7.15
N LEU A 89 -34.16 -2.36 8.46
CA LEU A 89 -32.95 -1.88 9.12
C LEU A 89 -31.82 -2.92 9.01
N MET A 90 -32.13 -4.20 9.26
CA MET A 90 -31.16 -5.29 9.10
C MET A 90 -30.65 -5.38 7.65
N GLY A 91 -31.54 -5.26 6.66
CA GLY A 91 -31.17 -5.25 5.24
C GLY A 91 -30.24 -4.09 4.88
N MET A 92 -30.55 -2.88 5.37
CA MET A 92 -29.72 -1.69 5.16
C MET A 92 -28.35 -1.82 5.86
N ALA A 93 -28.29 -2.45 7.03
CA ALA A 93 -27.03 -2.72 7.74
C ALA A 93 -26.13 -3.70 6.96
N VAL A 94 -26.70 -4.82 6.48
CA VAL A 94 -25.99 -5.79 5.65
C VAL A 94 -25.50 -5.15 4.34
N LEU A 95 -26.33 -4.33 3.70
CA LEU A 95 -25.96 -3.61 2.48
C LEU A 95 -24.73 -2.71 2.71
N LYS A 96 -24.74 -1.91 3.78
CA LYS A 96 -23.60 -1.03 4.13
C LYS A 96 -22.35 -1.85 4.39
N PHE A 97 -22.47 -2.91 5.18
CA PHE A 97 -21.36 -3.81 5.47
C PHE A 97 -20.76 -4.39 4.18
N ALA A 98 -21.59 -4.86 3.24
CA ALA A 98 -21.14 -5.38 1.96
C ALA A 98 -20.47 -4.30 1.09
N LEU A 99 -21.02 -3.09 1.06
CA LEU A 99 -20.44 -1.97 0.30
C LEU A 99 -19.05 -1.60 0.84
N VAL A 100 -18.92 -1.49 2.16
CA VAL A 100 -17.64 -1.22 2.85
C VAL A 100 -16.66 -2.35 2.63
N ALA A 101 -17.08 -3.61 2.77
CA ALA A 101 -16.22 -4.77 2.54
C ALA A 101 -15.71 -4.82 1.09
N ALA A 102 -16.58 -4.57 0.10
CA ALA A 102 -16.21 -4.61 -1.30
C ALA A 102 -15.24 -3.50 -1.69
N TRP A 103 -15.48 -2.26 -1.24
CA TRP A 103 -14.75 -1.08 -1.71
C TRP A 103 -13.70 -0.55 -0.73
N PHE A 104 -14.02 -0.38 0.56
CA PHE A 104 -13.10 0.19 1.56
C PHE A 104 -12.14 -0.84 2.16
N MET A 105 -12.55 -2.10 2.26
CA MET A 105 -11.66 -3.21 2.70
C MET A 105 -10.92 -3.86 1.53
N HIS A 106 -11.05 -3.32 0.31
CA HIS A 106 -10.36 -3.77 -0.90
C HIS A 106 -10.62 -5.24 -1.33
N LEU A 107 -11.62 -5.96 -0.79
CA LEU A 107 -11.92 -7.34 -1.21
C LEU A 107 -12.21 -7.48 -2.71
N ARG A 108 -12.63 -6.39 -3.36
CA ARG A 108 -12.88 -6.35 -4.81
C ARG A 108 -11.59 -6.18 -5.62
N THR A 109 -10.63 -5.42 -5.13
CA THR A 109 -9.42 -5.02 -5.85
C THR A 109 -8.20 -5.86 -5.50
N ASP A 110 -8.21 -6.55 -4.36
CA ASP A 110 -7.11 -7.37 -3.87
C ASP A 110 -7.20 -8.86 -4.24
N LEU A 111 -6.14 -9.60 -3.91
CA LEU A 111 -6.05 -11.03 -4.12
C LEU A 111 -7.22 -11.79 -3.44
N PRO A 112 -7.70 -12.89 -4.06
CA PRO A 112 -8.82 -13.66 -3.55
C PRO A 112 -8.57 -14.29 -2.17
N ILE A 113 -7.31 -14.29 -1.70
CA ILE A 113 -6.94 -14.77 -0.37
C ILE A 113 -7.55 -13.91 0.75
N PHE A 114 -7.56 -12.58 0.60
CA PHE A 114 -8.12 -11.68 1.61
C PHE A 114 -9.64 -11.84 1.72
N ARG A 115 -10.31 -11.99 0.57
CA ARG A 115 -11.74 -12.33 0.54
C ARG A 115 -12.06 -13.63 1.28
N ARG A 116 -11.23 -14.67 1.14
CA ARG A 116 -11.43 -15.95 1.84
C ARG A 116 -11.29 -15.81 3.35
N PHE A 117 -10.29 -15.09 3.84
CA PHE A 117 -10.11 -14.86 5.28
C PHE A 117 -11.28 -14.09 5.89
N PHE A 118 -11.82 -13.10 5.17
CA PHE A 118 -12.98 -12.36 5.63
C PHE A 118 -14.24 -13.23 5.71
N VAL A 119 -14.51 -14.02 4.66
CA VAL A 119 -15.65 -14.95 4.63
C VAL A 119 -15.51 -16.02 5.72
N LEU A 120 -14.30 -16.54 5.94
CA LEU A 120 -14.01 -17.45 7.04
C LEU A 120 -14.34 -16.81 8.40
N GLY A 121 -14.00 -15.54 8.59
CA GLY A 121 -14.34 -14.78 9.79
C GLY A 121 -15.86 -14.67 10.00
N ILE A 122 -16.63 -14.40 8.95
CA ILE A 122 -18.11 -14.37 9.02
C ILE A 122 -18.66 -15.74 9.41
N ILE A 123 -18.20 -16.82 8.76
CA ILE A 123 -18.63 -18.19 9.07
C ILE A 123 -18.30 -18.53 10.53
N LEU A 124 -17.07 -18.23 10.96
CA LEU A 124 -16.63 -18.45 12.34
C LEU A 124 -17.48 -17.67 13.34
N ALA A 125 -17.78 -16.39 13.05
CA ALA A 125 -18.62 -15.56 13.90
C ALA A 125 -20.04 -16.15 14.04
N MET A 126 -20.63 -16.62 12.93
CA MET A 126 -21.94 -17.27 12.96
C MET A 126 -21.93 -18.56 13.79
N ILE A 127 -20.88 -19.38 13.65
CA ILE A 127 -20.71 -20.61 14.45
C ILE A 127 -20.62 -20.28 15.94
N VAL A 128 -19.74 -19.36 16.32
CA VAL A 128 -19.54 -18.97 17.72
C VAL A 128 -20.82 -18.35 18.29
N TYR A 129 -21.52 -17.53 17.52
CA TYR A 129 -22.79 -16.93 17.93
C TYR A 129 -23.86 -17.99 18.24
N VAL A 130 -24.02 -18.99 17.37
CA VAL A 130 -24.97 -20.10 17.60
C VAL A 130 -24.57 -20.92 18.83
N ILE A 131 -23.28 -21.24 18.99
CA ILE A 131 -22.77 -21.97 20.17
C ILE A 131 -23.05 -21.19 21.45
N ALA A 132 -22.84 -19.87 21.44
CA ALA A 132 -23.11 -19.01 22.58
C ALA A 132 -24.60 -19.04 22.96
N LEU A 133 -25.51 -18.90 21.98
CA LEU A 133 -26.94 -18.96 22.24
C LEU A 133 -27.40 -20.33 22.76
N ALA A 134 -26.83 -21.42 22.24
CA ALA A 134 -27.07 -22.77 22.74
C ALA A 134 -26.57 -22.95 24.19
N THR A 135 -25.40 -22.39 24.51
CA THR A 135 -24.84 -22.42 25.88
C THR A 135 -25.67 -21.59 26.85
N LEU A 136 -26.25 -20.48 26.39
CA LEU A 136 -27.15 -19.62 27.16
C LEU A 136 -28.58 -20.18 27.26
N ASN A 137 -28.85 -21.35 26.67
CA ASN A 137 -30.15 -22.03 26.71
C ASN A 137 -31.31 -21.14 26.24
N VAL A 138 -31.05 -20.30 25.23
CA VAL A 138 -32.02 -19.37 24.61
C VAL A 138 -33.03 -20.10 23.72
N PHE A 139 -32.73 -21.34 23.36
CA PHE A 139 -33.62 -22.26 22.62
C PHE A 139 -33.60 -23.64 23.27
#